data_AF-A0A8T0PK31-F1
#
_entry.id   AF-A0A8T0PK31-F1
#
_cell.length_a   1.000
_cell.length_b   1.000
_cell.length_c   1.000
_cell.angle_alpha   90.00
_cell.angle_beta   90.00
_cell.angle_gamma   90.00
#
_symmetry.space_group_name_H-M   'P 1'
#
loop_
_entity.id
_entity.type
_entity.pdbx_description
1 polymer ?
#
loop_
_entity_poly.entity_id
_entity_poly.type
_entity_poly.pdbx_seq_one_letter_code
_entity_poly.pdbx_strand_id
1 'polypeptide(L)'
;MHCWNVMKDEPKWQDPKPRSFPKSGGGENDGIVNLEDDNGIPTGAPEERPIGRDTSKVPKKKENSDASSTSSSEYALRLQDLSLQRIALMQVESVCKKDRFQHLACIDEKRFEEMRSHNQSLLECEQEKIQIMREKHDREKEKEKQEDERILAVDLDACTPSQRTYHSILQEEIMEKMETRRRKRQSP
;
A
#
# COMPACT_ATOMS: atom_id res chain seq x y z
N MET A 1 7.43 -17.27 -9.53
CA MET A 1 8.30 -16.08 -9.75
C MET A 1 9.08 -15.82 -8.47
N HIS A 2 10.36 -16.21 -8.43
CA HIS A 2 11.17 -16.10 -7.22
C HIS A 2 11.85 -14.72 -7.17
N CYS A 3 11.71 -14.00 -6.05
CA CYS A 3 12.17 -12.62 -5.88
C CYS A 3 13.65 -12.42 -6.21
N TRP A 4 14.47 -13.47 -6.09
CA TRP A 4 15.87 -13.48 -6.49
C TRP A 4 16.10 -13.11 -7.96
N ASN A 5 15.25 -13.62 -8.87
CA ASN A 5 15.42 -13.39 -10.31
C ASN A 5 15.18 -11.93 -10.71
N VAL A 6 14.52 -11.16 -9.85
CA VAL A 6 14.17 -9.74 -10.10
C VAL A 6 15.26 -8.80 -9.57
N MET A 7 15.98 -9.19 -8.51
CA MET A 7 16.91 -8.29 -7.80
C MET A 7 18.39 -8.58 -8.08
N LYS A 8 18.71 -9.66 -8.82
CA LYS A 8 20.11 -10.09 -9.04
C LYS A 8 20.97 -9.08 -9.80
N ASP A 9 20.34 -8.20 -10.59
CA ASP A 9 21.00 -7.22 -11.45
C ASP A 9 21.00 -5.80 -10.84
N GLU A 10 20.46 -5.63 -9.62
CA GLU A 10 20.46 -4.35 -8.91
C GLU A 10 21.86 -4.04 -8.34
N PRO A 11 22.38 -2.83 -8.54
CA PRO A 11 23.68 -2.43 -8.01
C PRO A 11 23.64 -2.46 -6.49
N LYS A 12 24.52 -3.25 -5.87
CA LYS A 12 24.61 -3.36 -4.42
C LYS A 12 25.07 -2.00 -3.88
N TRP A 13 24.36 -1.48 -2.89
CA TRP A 13 24.57 -0.15 -2.31
C TRP A 13 25.95 0.02 -1.63
N GLN A 14 26.74 -1.06 -1.60
CA GLN A 14 28.08 -1.13 -1.05
C GLN A 14 29.17 -1.22 -2.12
N ASP A 15 28.91 -0.85 -3.38
CA ASP A 15 30.02 -0.54 -4.30
C ASP A 15 30.52 0.88 -3.98
N PRO A 16 31.60 1.06 -3.19
CA PRO A 16 32.24 2.35 -3.06
C PRO A 16 32.73 2.74 -4.45
N LYS A 17 32.05 3.72 -5.07
CA LYS A 17 32.56 4.38 -6.27
C LYS A 17 34.01 4.80 -5.97
N PRO A 18 35.01 4.42 -6.78
CA PRO A 18 36.35 4.93 -6.58
C PRO A 18 36.29 6.45 -6.78
N ARG A 19 36.33 7.19 -5.68
CA ARG A 19 36.45 8.64 -5.69
C ARG A 19 37.86 8.95 -6.20
N SER A 20 37.98 9.22 -7.50
CA SER A 20 39.19 9.75 -8.10
C SER A 20 39.34 11.23 -7.73
N PHE A 21 39.75 11.48 -6.49
CA PHE A 21 40.35 12.75 -6.10
C PHE A 21 41.85 12.52 -5.85
N PRO A 22 42.74 13.34 -6.42
CA PRO A 22 44.17 13.14 -6.25
C PRO A 22 44.56 13.36 -4.79
N LYS A 23 45.40 12.44 -4.30
CA LYS A 23 46.05 12.43 -2.98
C LYS A 23 46.51 13.83 -2.55
N SER A 24 46.11 14.22 -1.34
CA SER A 24 47.00 14.95 -0.42
C SER A 24 46.65 14.62 1.03
N GLY A 25 47.55 13.85 1.65
CA GLY A 25 47.98 13.94 3.05
C GLY A 25 46.95 13.90 4.19
N GLY A 26 46.86 12.73 4.82
CA GLY A 26 47.16 12.60 6.27
C GLY A 26 46.02 12.79 7.27
N GLY A 27 45.86 11.81 8.16
CA GLY A 27 45.39 12.01 9.53
C GLY A 27 44.14 11.22 9.91
N GLU A 28 44.34 10.07 10.55
CA GLU A 28 43.41 9.43 11.49
C GLU A 28 42.87 10.44 12.51
N ASN A 29 41.59 10.35 12.90
CA ASN A 29 41.24 9.88 14.26
C ASN A 29 39.71 9.74 14.43
N ASP A 30 39.31 8.56 14.88
CA ASP A 30 38.03 8.29 15.53
C ASP A 30 37.94 9.10 16.85
N GLY A 31 36.74 9.50 17.26
CA GLY A 31 36.56 10.35 18.43
C GLY A 31 35.29 10.07 19.23
N ILE A 32 35.07 8.82 19.60
CA ILE A 32 34.23 8.44 20.76
C ILE A 32 35.12 8.58 22.00
N VAL A 33 34.77 9.35 23.04
CA VAL A 33 34.21 8.96 24.36
C VAL A 33 34.20 10.16 25.35
N ASN A 34 33.22 10.13 26.26
CA ASN A 34 33.04 10.87 27.52
C ASN A 34 34.31 11.27 28.31
N LEU A 35 34.21 12.35 29.12
CA LEU A 35 34.63 12.31 30.52
C LEU A 35 33.98 13.40 31.39
N GLU A 36 33.50 12.95 32.55
CA GLU A 36 32.90 13.66 33.66
C GLU A 36 34.00 14.00 34.70
N ASP A 37 33.81 15.12 35.42
CA ASP A 37 34.34 15.54 36.74
C ASP A 37 35.85 15.70 37.01
N ASP A 38 36.24 16.88 37.54
CA ASP A 38 37.00 17.08 38.81
C ASP A 38 37.49 18.54 38.98
N ASN A 39 37.49 18.99 40.23
CA ASN A 39 37.83 20.33 40.74
C ASN A 39 39.34 20.65 40.71
N GLY A 40 39.69 21.94 40.53
CA GLY A 40 41.02 22.44 40.87
C GLY A 40 41.27 23.90 40.44
N ILE A 41 41.38 24.80 41.42
CA ILE A 41 41.78 26.22 41.23
C ILE A 41 43.24 26.29 40.73
N PRO A 42 43.58 27.28 39.88
CA PRO A 42 44.85 27.97 40.08
C PRO A 42 44.73 29.51 40.01
N THR A 43 45.33 30.11 41.03
CA THR A 43 45.79 31.49 41.22
C THR A 43 46.61 32.03 40.04
N GLY A 44 46.43 33.31 39.67
CA GLY A 44 47.51 34.13 39.07
C GLY A 44 47.17 35.07 37.91
N ALA A 45 47.32 36.37 38.18
CA ALA A 45 47.50 37.53 37.28
C ALA A 45 46.30 38.08 36.46
N PRO A 46 45.98 39.39 36.56
CA PRO A 46 45.20 40.07 35.54
C PRO A 46 46.12 40.49 34.39
N GLU A 47 46.09 39.76 33.28
CA GLU A 47 46.53 40.33 32.00
C GLU A 47 45.59 41.51 31.68
N GLU A 48 46.15 42.72 31.69
CA GLU A 48 45.46 43.95 31.34
C GLU A 48 44.81 43.83 29.96
N ARG A 49 43.51 44.11 29.90
CA ARG A 49 42.76 44.08 28.65
C ARG A 49 43.31 45.13 27.69
N PRO A 50 43.46 44.83 26.38
CA PRO A 50 43.99 45.77 25.41
C PRO A 50 43.12 47.03 25.35
N ILE A 51 43.77 48.18 25.26
CA ILE A 51 43.16 49.51 25.26
C ILE A 51 42.14 49.60 24.11
N GLY A 52 40.86 49.51 24.46
CA GLY A 52 39.76 49.56 23.52
C GLY A 52 38.92 50.80 23.79
N ARG A 53 38.79 51.64 22.75
CA ARG A 53 37.74 52.67 22.54
C ARG A 53 38.15 54.12 22.83
N ASP A 54 38.76 54.71 21.81
CA ASP A 54 38.64 56.09 21.29
C ASP A 54 37.83 57.10 22.16
N THR A 55 38.53 58.09 22.71
CA THR A 55 38.01 59.18 23.56
C THR A 55 37.33 60.31 22.78
N SER A 56 37.00 60.15 21.51
CA SER A 56 36.30 61.16 20.72
C SER A 56 34.78 61.13 20.90
N LYS A 57 34.29 61.49 22.10
CA LYS A 57 32.91 61.99 22.25
C LYS A 57 32.88 63.35 22.94
N VAL A 58 33.14 64.38 22.13
CA VAL A 58 32.70 65.75 22.40
C VAL A 58 31.21 65.85 22.05
N PRO A 59 30.32 66.38 22.92
CA PRO A 59 28.93 66.59 22.55
C PRO A 59 28.83 67.82 21.64
N LYS A 60 28.72 67.61 20.32
CA LYS A 60 28.33 68.66 19.38
C LYS A 60 26.84 68.58 19.09
N LYS A 61 26.13 69.56 19.68
CA LYS A 61 24.97 70.32 19.20
C LYS A 61 24.26 69.81 17.92
N LYS A 62 22.94 69.60 18.05
CA LYS A 62 21.92 69.44 17.00
C LYS A 62 22.21 70.31 15.77
N GLU A 63 22.28 69.68 14.59
CA GLU A 63 21.54 70.05 13.37
C GLU A 63 21.81 69.02 12.25
N ASN A 64 20.73 68.59 11.59
CA ASN A 64 20.64 67.78 10.37
C ASN A 64 21.12 66.31 10.44
N SER A 65 20.21 65.42 10.82
CA SER A 65 20.33 63.97 10.64
C SER A 65 19.08 63.39 9.95
N ASP A 66 18.74 63.91 8.77
CA ASP A 66 17.66 63.33 7.94
C ASP A 66 18.18 62.42 6.81
N ALA A 67 19.49 62.28 6.63
CA ALA A 67 20.07 61.49 5.53
C ALA A 67 20.66 60.13 5.93
N SER A 68 20.77 59.82 7.23
CA SER A 68 21.36 58.54 7.71
C SER A 68 20.35 57.58 8.34
N SER A 69 19.08 57.98 8.47
CA SER A 69 18.01 57.15 9.04
C SER A 69 17.27 56.30 7.99
N THR A 70 17.43 56.61 6.70
CA THR A 70 16.79 55.90 5.58
C THR A 70 17.39 54.52 5.33
N SER A 71 18.70 54.35 5.45
CA SER A 71 19.38 53.07 5.18
C SER A 71 18.96 51.92 6.11
N SER A 72 18.74 52.19 7.40
CA SER A 72 18.26 51.18 8.36
C SER A 72 16.79 50.81 8.13
N SER A 73 15.95 51.80 7.76
CA SER A 73 14.53 51.58 7.44
C SER A 73 14.36 50.73 6.18
N GLU A 74 15.14 51.00 5.13
CA GLU A 74 15.12 50.22 3.88
C GLU A 74 15.54 48.76 4.11
N TYR A 75 16.53 48.55 4.98
CA TYR A 75 16.95 47.21 5.38
C TYR A 75 15.84 46.46 6.14
N ALA A 76 15.16 47.13 7.07
CA ALA A 76 14.04 46.55 7.81
C ALA A 76 12.85 46.18 6.89
N LEU A 77 12.51 47.06 5.94
CA LEU A 77 11.50 46.79 4.91
C LEU A 77 11.87 45.57 4.06
N ARG A 78 13.14 45.46 3.63
CA ARG A 78 13.61 44.30 2.86
C ARG A 78 13.51 42.98 3.63
N LEU A 79 13.77 42.99 4.94
CA LEU A 79 13.57 41.81 5.80
C LEU A 79 12.09 41.44 5.93
N GLN A 80 11.21 42.44 6.06
CA GLN A 80 9.77 42.24 6.09
C GLN A 80 9.28 41.63 4.77
N ASP A 81 9.69 42.17 3.62
CA ASP A 81 9.35 41.65 2.30
C ASP A 81 9.82 40.19 2.11
N LEU A 82 11.05 39.88 2.54
CA LEU A 82 11.57 38.52 2.49
C LEU A 82 10.74 37.56 3.37
N SER A 83 10.30 38.03 4.54
CA SER A 83 9.44 37.23 5.43
C SER A 83 8.07 36.95 4.81
N LEU A 84 7.46 37.94 4.15
CA LEU A 84 6.19 37.80 3.44
C LEU A 84 6.33 36.85 2.25
N GLN A 85 7.43 36.94 1.50
CA GLN A 85 7.71 36.03 0.38
C GLN A 85 7.84 34.58 0.84
N ARG A 86 8.49 34.33 1.99
CA ARG A 86 8.57 32.99 2.58
C ARG A 86 7.19 32.46 2.99
N ILE A 87 6.37 33.28 3.62
CA ILE A 87 5.00 32.91 4.01
C ILE A 87 4.18 32.55 2.76
N ALA A 88 4.25 33.39 1.72
CA ALA A 88 3.55 33.14 0.45
C ALA A 88 4.00 31.81 -0.19
N LEU A 89 5.30 31.53 -0.23
CA LEU A 89 5.82 30.27 -0.75
C LEU A 89 5.30 29.06 0.04
N MET A 90 5.33 29.12 1.38
CA MET A 90 4.80 28.05 2.22
C MET A 90 3.30 27.84 2.00
N GLN A 91 2.52 28.91 1.81
CA GLN A 91 1.09 28.82 1.52
C GLN A 91 0.85 28.09 0.19
N VAL A 92 1.54 28.49 -0.87
CA VAL A 92 1.45 27.83 -2.19
C VAL A 92 1.84 26.35 -2.08
N GLU A 93 2.93 26.05 -1.37
CA GLU A 93 3.37 24.66 -1.16
C GLU A 93 2.33 23.85 -0.37
N SER A 94 1.67 24.47 0.62
CA SER A 94 0.62 23.82 1.40
C SER A 94 -0.61 23.48 0.56
N VAL A 95 -0.99 24.36 -0.38
CA VAL A 95 -2.10 24.11 -1.31
C VAL A 95 -1.73 22.99 -2.27
N CYS A 96 -0.55 23.06 -2.90
CA CYS A 96 -0.07 22.02 -3.80
C CYS A 96 0.02 20.64 -3.11
N LYS A 97 0.45 20.60 -1.84
CA LYS A 97 0.44 19.37 -1.04
C LYS A 97 -0.97 18.84 -0.82
N LYS A 98 -1.94 19.70 -0.49
CA LYS A 98 -3.35 19.31 -0.32
C LYS A 98 -3.91 18.72 -1.61
N ASP A 99 -3.69 19.36 -2.75
CA ASP A 99 -4.15 18.88 -4.05
C ASP A 99 -3.56 17.50 -4.38
N ARG A 100 -2.26 17.30 -4.09
CA ARG A 100 -1.62 15.99 -4.27
C ARG A 100 -2.25 14.91 -3.39
N PHE A 101 -2.56 15.21 -2.13
CA PHE A 101 -3.22 14.26 -1.24
C PHE A 101 -4.65 13.96 -1.67
N GLN A 102 -5.39 14.97 -2.14
CA GLN A 102 -6.73 14.77 -2.68
C GLN A 102 -6.70 13.89 -3.93
N HIS A 103 -5.73 14.11 -4.82
CA HIS A 103 -5.55 13.25 -5.99
C HIS A 103 -5.24 11.79 -5.63
N LEU A 104 -4.37 11.57 -4.64
CA LEU A 104 -4.10 10.22 -4.13
C LEU A 104 -5.34 9.57 -3.53
N ALA A 105 -6.12 10.31 -2.74
CA ALA A 105 -7.37 9.81 -2.18
C ALA A 105 -8.37 9.40 -3.28
N CYS A 106 -8.50 10.20 -4.36
CA CYS A 106 -9.36 9.85 -5.49
C CYS A 106 -8.88 8.58 -6.22
N ILE A 107 -7.56 8.38 -6.37
CA ILE A 107 -7.01 7.17 -6.97
C ILE A 107 -7.36 5.95 -6.11
N ASP A 108 -7.17 6.04 -4.80
CA ASP A 108 -7.44 4.93 -3.90
C ASP A 108 -8.94 4.62 -3.84
N GLU A 109 -9.80 5.63 -3.77
CA GLU A 109 -11.26 5.45 -3.85
C GLU A 109 -11.67 4.73 -5.14
N LYS A 110 -11.13 5.13 -6.29
CA LYS A 110 -11.41 4.46 -7.56
C LYS A 110 -10.96 3.00 -7.56
N ARG A 111 -9.78 2.70 -7.01
CA ARG A 111 -9.28 1.32 -6.88
C ARG A 111 -10.18 0.48 -5.98
N PHE A 112 -10.66 1.04 -4.87
CA PHE A 112 -11.58 0.34 -3.98
C PHE A 112 -12.93 0.08 -4.64
N GLU A 113 -13.45 1.02 -5.41
CA GLU A 113 -14.69 0.83 -6.18
C GLU A 113 -14.52 -0.27 -7.24
N GLU A 114 -13.45 -0.22 -8.03
CA GLU A 114 -13.17 -1.25 -9.04
C GLU A 114 -13.03 -2.65 -8.41
N MET A 115 -12.32 -2.75 -7.28
CA MET A 115 -12.18 -4.01 -6.55
C MET A 115 -13.52 -4.51 -6.00
N ARG A 116 -14.35 -3.62 -5.44
CA ARG A 116 -15.70 -4.00 -4.97
C ARG A 116 -16.57 -4.48 -6.12
N SER A 117 -16.60 -3.75 -7.24
CA SER A 117 -17.38 -4.11 -8.42
C SER A 117 -16.93 -5.45 -9.00
N HIS A 118 -15.62 -5.68 -9.10
CA HIS A 118 -15.07 -6.96 -9.56
C HIS A 118 -15.47 -8.12 -8.65
N ASN A 119 -15.33 -7.95 -7.33
CA ASN A 119 -15.71 -8.98 -6.35
C ASN A 119 -17.21 -9.28 -6.40
N GLN A 120 -18.05 -8.27 -6.57
CA GLN A 120 -19.48 -8.45 -6.73
C GLN A 120 -19.81 -9.27 -7.99
N SER A 121 -19.22 -8.90 -9.13
CA SER A 121 -19.42 -9.63 -10.38
C SER A 121 -18.94 -11.09 -10.29
N LEU A 122 -17.83 -11.34 -9.59
CA LEU A 122 -17.32 -12.69 -9.35
C LEU A 122 -18.32 -13.53 -8.53
N LEU A 123 -18.90 -12.93 -7.49
CA LEU A 123 -19.90 -13.59 -6.65
C LEU A 123 -21.17 -13.93 -7.45
N GLU A 124 -21.64 -13.02 -8.30
CA GLU A 124 -22.79 -13.25 -9.19
C GLU A 124 -22.51 -14.40 -10.16
N CYS A 125 -21.34 -14.42 -10.81
CA CYS A 125 -20.88 -15.53 -11.65
C CYS A 125 -20.89 -16.87 -10.92
N GLU A 126 -20.42 -16.89 -9.66
CA GLU A 126 -20.38 -18.11 -8.86
C GLU A 126 -21.78 -18.59 -8.49
N GLN A 127 -22.69 -17.68 -8.12
CA GLN A 127 -24.09 -17.99 -7.84
C GLN A 127 -24.79 -18.57 -9.08
N GLU A 128 -24.62 -17.95 -10.25
CA GLU A 128 -25.17 -18.46 -11.51
C GLU A 128 -24.61 -19.85 -11.85
N LYS A 129 -23.31 -20.07 -11.65
CA LYS A 129 -22.69 -21.39 -11.85
C LYS A 129 -23.33 -22.44 -10.94
N ILE A 130 -23.54 -22.12 -9.67
CA ILE A 130 -24.19 -23.04 -8.71
C ILE A 130 -25.64 -23.32 -9.16
N GLN A 131 -26.37 -22.30 -9.60
CA GLN A 131 -27.73 -22.46 -10.10
C GLN A 131 -27.78 -23.37 -11.33
N ILE A 132 -26.96 -23.12 -12.34
CA ILE A 132 -26.87 -23.95 -13.54
C ILE A 132 -26.53 -25.40 -13.19
N MET A 133 -25.61 -25.61 -12.24
CA MET A 133 -25.24 -26.96 -11.80
C MET A 133 -26.42 -27.68 -11.13
N ARG A 134 -27.20 -26.99 -10.30
CA ARG A 134 -28.41 -27.54 -9.67
C ARG A 134 -29.46 -27.89 -10.73
N GLU A 135 -29.77 -26.96 -11.62
CA GLU A 135 -30.75 -27.16 -12.70
C GLU A 135 -30.35 -28.32 -13.64
N LYS A 136 -29.06 -28.43 -13.99
CA LYS A 136 -28.55 -29.55 -14.79
C LYS A 136 -28.76 -30.88 -14.09
N HIS A 137 -28.40 -30.96 -12.81
CA HIS A 137 -28.56 -32.17 -12.01
C HIS A 137 -30.04 -32.55 -11.84
N ASP A 138 -30.93 -31.58 -11.65
CA ASP A 138 -32.36 -31.85 -11.52
C ASP A 138 -32.97 -32.31 -12.84
N ARG A 139 -32.56 -31.71 -13.97
CA ARG A 139 -32.93 -32.23 -15.30
C ARG A 139 -32.41 -33.63 -15.57
N GLU A 140 -31.19 -33.95 -15.14
CA GLU A 140 -30.62 -35.28 -15.30
C GLU A 140 -31.39 -36.32 -14.48
N LYS A 141 -31.76 -35.99 -13.24
CA LYS A 141 -32.63 -36.82 -12.42
C LYS A 141 -34.01 -37.04 -13.04
N GLU A 142 -34.58 -36.01 -13.65
CA GLU A 142 -35.88 -36.14 -14.31
C GLU A 142 -35.79 -37.02 -15.56
N LYS A 143 -34.72 -36.89 -16.34
CA LYS A 143 -34.45 -37.80 -17.46
C LYS A 143 -34.24 -39.24 -17.01
N GLU A 144 -33.49 -39.46 -15.93
CA GLU A 144 -33.30 -40.78 -15.32
C GLU A 144 -34.65 -41.39 -14.95
N LYS A 145 -35.53 -40.63 -14.28
CA LYS A 145 -36.88 -41.12 -13.95
C LYS A 145 -37.71 -41.45 -15.19
N GLN A 146 -37.69 -40.59 -16.21
CA GLN A 146 -38.43 -40.85 -17.45
C GLN A 146 -37.91 -42.09 -18.19
N GLU A 147 -36.61 -42.36 -18.10
CA GLU A 147 -36.02 -43.59 -18.62
C GLU A 147 -36.40 -44.82 -17.79
N ASP A 148 -36.32 -44.73 -16.46
CA ASP A 148 -36.77 -45.77 -15.55
C ASP A 148 -38.27 -46.11 -15.79
N GLU A 149 -39.13 -45.09 -15.93
CA GLU A 149 -40.55 -45.26 -16.27
C GLU A 149 -40.75 -45.90 -17.66
N ARG A 150 -39.97 -45.50 -18.66
CA ARG A 150 -40.01 -46.10 -20.00
C ARG A 150 -39.65 -47.58 -19.97
N ILE A 151 -38.63 -47.96 -19.18
CA ILE A 151 -38.19 -49.35 -19.02
C ILE A 151 -39.24 -50.18 -18.27
N LEU A 152 -39.83 -49.63 -17.21
CA LEU A 152 -40.91 -50.29 -16.47
C LEU A 152 -42.19 -50.45 -17.31
N ALA A 153 -42.45 -49.56 -18.27
CA ALA A 153 -43.60 -49.63 -19.16
C ALA A 153 -43.47 -50.67 -20.29
N VAL A 154 -42.29 -51.25 -20.51
CA VAL A 154 -42.10 -52.29 -21.53
C VAL A 154 -42.85 -53.56 -21.12
N ASP A 155 -43.76 -54.01 -21.98
CA ASP A 155 -44.46 -55.29 -21.81
C ASP A 155 -43.53 -56.47 -22.14
N LEU A 156 -43.26 -57.30 -21.13
CA LEU A 156 -42.40 -58.46 -21.24
C LEU A 156 -43.00 -59.56 -22.11
N ASP A 157 -44.33 -59.64 -22.22
CA ASP A 157 -45.01 -60.67 -23.01
C ASP A 157 -44.97 -60.39 -24.52
N ALA A 158 -44.93 -59.11 -24.90
CA ALA A 158 -44.74 -58.67 -26.27
C ALA A 158 -43.28 -58.78 -26.76
N CYS A 159 -42.32 -59.01 -25.86
CA CYS A 159 -40.89 -59.09 -26.18
C CYS A 159 -40.44 -60.49 -26.64
N THR A 160 -39.42 -60.53 -27.50
CA THR A 160 -38.72 -61.78 -27.84
C THR A 160 -38.06 -62.40 -26.59
N PRO A 161 -37.84 -63.73 -26.53
CA PRO A 161 -37.30 -64.38 -25.33
C PRO A 161 -36.00 -63.76 -24.80
N SER A 162 -35.08 -63.37 -25.68
CA SER A 162 -33.82 -62.72 -25.28
C SER A 162 -34.02 -61.30 -24.73
N GLN A 163 -34.91 -60.51 -25.34
CA GLN A 163 -35.24 -59.16 -24.86
C GLN A 163 -36.00 -59.18 -23.55
N ARG A 164 -36.86 -60.18 -23.36
CA ARG A 164 -37.62 -60.40 -22.13
C ARG A 164 -36.69 -60.57 -20.93
N THR A 165 -35.66 -61.40 -21.05
CA THR A 165 -34.66 -61.58 -19.97
C THR A 165 -33.92 -60.27 -19.68
N TYR A 166 -33.52 -59.52 -20.71
CA TYR A 166 -32.82 -58.25 -20.55
C TYR A 166 -33.66 -57.19 -19.83
N HIS A 167 -34.90 -56.95 -20.28
CA HIS A 167 -35.79 -55.97 -19.65
C HIS A 167 -36.24 -56.42 -18.26
N SER A 168 -36.41 -57.71 -18.01
CA SER A 168 -36.72 -58.24 -16.68
C SER A 168 -35.62 -57.89 -15.66
N ILE A 169 -34.34 -58.05 -16.03
CA ILE A 169 -33.21 -57.70 -15.16
C ILE A 169 -33.19 -56.20 -14.89
N LEU A 170 -33.36 -55.36 -15.92
CA LEU A 170 -33.39 -53.91 -15.76
C LEU A 170 -34.54 -53.43 -14.86
N GLN A 171 -35.74 -54.02 -15.00
CA GLN A 171 -36.88 -53.67 -14.15
C GLN A 171 -36.62 -54.02 -12.68
N GLU A 172 -35.99 -55.17 -12.42
CA GLU A 172 -35.59 -55.58 -11.07
C GLU A 172 -34.55 -54.63 -10.45
N GLU A 173 -33.52 -54.25 -11.21
CA GLU A 173 -32.51 -53.26 -10.75
C GLU A 173 -33.13 -51.90 -10.41
N ILE A 174 -34.09 -51.43 -11.22
CA ILE A 174 -34.81 -50.17 -10.96
C ILE A 174 -35.62 -50.28 -9.66
N MET A 175 -36.30 -51.42 -9.43
CA MET A 175 -37.07 -51.66 -8.21
C MET A 175 -36.15 -51.66 -6.97
N GLU A 176 -35.01 -52.34 -7.03
CA GLU A 176 -34.02 -52.35 -5.93
C GLU A 176 -33.47 -50.94 -5.65
N LYS A 177 -33.15 -50.17 -6.70
CA LYS A 177 -32.72 -48.77 -6.59
C LYS A 177 -33.79 -47.89 -5.91
N MET A 178 -35.07 -48.14 -6.18
CA MET A 178 -36.18 -47.43 -5.52
C MET A 178 -36.33 -47.84 -4.04
N GLU A 179 -36.16 -49.12 -3.72
CA GLU A 179 -36.15 -49.61 -2.35
C GLU A 179 -35.00 -49.04 -1.53
N THR A 180 -33.78 -49.01 -2.08
CA THR A 180 -32.61 -48.44 -1.40
C THR A 180 -32.78 -46.95 -1.13
N ARG A 181 -33.34 -46.18 -2.10
CA ARG A 181 -33.73 -44.77 -1.90
C ARG A 181 -34.76 -44.61 -0.79
N ARG A 182 -35.74 -45.51 -0.71
CA ARG A 182 -36.77 -45.51 0.37
C ARG A 182 -36.17 -45.80 1.73
N ARG A 183 -35.29 -46.82 1.84
CA ARG A 183 -34.59 -47.17 3.10
C ARG A 183 -33.72 -46.01 3.60
N LYS A 184 -32.96 -45.35 2.71
CA LYS A 184 -32.14 -44.17 3.05
C LYS A 184 -32.95 -42.99 3.60
N ARG A 185 -34.18 -42.79 3.14
CA ARG A 185 -35.09 -41.73 3.66
C ARG A 185 -35.69 -42.07 5.03
N GLN A 186 -35.66 -43.33 5.44
CA GLN A 186 -36.24 -43.81 6.70
C GLN A 186 -35.19 -44.03 7.80
N SER A 187 -33.89 -43.97 7.48
CA SER A 187 -32.82 -43.99 8.47
C SER A 187 -32.72 -42.64 9.22
N PRO A 188 -32.63 -42.64 10.56
CA PRO A 188 -32.49 -41.43 11.39
C PRO A 188 -31.24 -40.61 11.09
#